data_AF-A0A7Y3MTW3-F1
#
_entry.id   AF-A0A7Y3MTW3-F1
#
_cell.length_a   1.000
_cell.length_b   1.000
_cell.length_c   1.000
_cell.angle_alpha   90.00
_cell.angle_beta   90.00
_cell.angle_gamma   90.00
#
_symmetry.space_group_name_H-M   'P 1'
#
loop_
_entity.id
_entity.type
_entity.pdbx_description
1 polymer ?
#
loop_
_entity_poly.entity_id
_entity_poly.type
_entity_poly.pdbx_seq_one_letter_code
_entity_poly.pdbx_strand_id
1 'polypeptide(L)'
;VNRDRKGDPDGRTPIEVTDPDRQRAALQWVIDHSFHDEAFDLTPELILHMTVDKWSDQSPGDRSDPTWPVHSRVMGVQASVLTMIMNPTTLTRVYDNELRTPSSEDALTVPELMTTVFDAVYTELDSDLDGHTFTDREPMISSLRRNLQSAMADRLIGLATDSGRMPQPVRTVAAWHLRRLGEKLDPVIEKSDTGQIDQYTLAHLADLQDRVQKAMNRLYVESM
;
A
#
# COMPACT_ATOMS: atom_id res chain seq x y z
N VAL A 1 -9.50 10.81 -22.80
CA VAL A 1 -8.92 12.04 -23.36
C VAL A 1 -9.23 12.07 -24.83
N ASN A 2 -10.04 13.03 -25.24
CA ASN A 2 -10.37 13.31 -26.62
C ASN A 2 -9.40 14.39 -27.14
N ARG A 3 -8.98 14.31 -28.42
CA ARG A 3 -8.05 15.29 -29.02
C ARG A 3 -8.79 16.41 -29.76
N ASP A 4 -10.10 16.48 -29.55
CA ASP A 4 -11.04 17.40 -30.17
C ASP A 4 -10.66 18.86 -29.85
N ARG A 5 -10.74 19.72 -30.85
CA ARG A 5 -10.48 21.16 -30.78
C ARG A 5 -11.76 21.94 -30.99
N LYS A 6 -11.73 23.22 -30.63
CA LYS A 6 -12.81 24.15 -30.95
C LYS A 6 -13.06 24.16 -32.47
N GLY A 7 -14.25 23.71 -32.88
CA GLY A 7 -14.66 23.63 -34.29
C GLY A 7 -14.58 22.24 -34.93
N ASP A 8 -14.11 21.21 -34.20
CA ASP A 8 -14.17 19.84 -34.69
C ASP A 8 -15.62 19.33 -34.75
N PRO A 9 -15.97 18.48 -35.74
CA PRO A 9 -17.26 17.80 -35.78
C PRO A 9 -17.49 16.98 -34.50
N ASP A 10 -18.74 16.88 -34.03
CA ASP A 10 -19.18 16.17 -32.81
C ASP A 10 -18.69 16.74 -31.46
N GLY A 11 -17.64 17.57 -31.43
CA GLY A 11 -17.32 18.51 -30.34
C GLY A 11 -17.21 17.92 -28.93
N ARG A 12 -16.63 16.71 -28.78
CA ARG A 12 -16.57 16.04 -27.48
C ARG A 12 -15.68 16.78 -26.50
N THR A 13 -15.97 16.64 -25.22
CA THR A 13 -15.14 17.23 -24.16
C THR A 13 -13.73 16.63 -24.19
N PRO A 14 -12.66 17.43 -24.23
CA PRO A 14 -11.29 16.90 -24.30
C PRO A 14 -10.91 16.01 -23.11
N ILE A 15 -11.42 16.34 -21.92
CA ILE A 15 -11.20 15.60 -20.69
C ILE A 15 -12.55 15.08 -20.20
N GLU A 16 -12.68 13.76 -20.17
CA GLU A 16 -13.80 13.05 -19.56
C GLU A 16 -13.26 12.32 -18.34
N VAL A 17 -13.88 12.57 -17.19
CA VAL A 17 -13.57 11.83 -15.96
C VAL A 17 -14.09 10.41 -16.13
N THR A 18 -13.27 9.43 -15.77
CA THR A 18 -13.70 8.02 -15.79
C THR A 18 -14.83 7.82 -14.79
N ASP A 19 -15.83 7.04 -15.17
CA ASP A 19 -16.91 6.60 -14.29
C ASP A 19 -16.40 6.15 -12.89
N PRO A 20 -16.94 6.68 -11.78
CA PRO A 20 -16.42 6.45 -10.44
C PRO A 20 -16.55 4.98 -10.01
N ASP A 21 -17.62 4.28 -10.40
CA ASP A 21 -17.81 2.87 -10.07
C ASP A 21 -16.76 1.99 -10.76
N ARG A 22 -16.41 2.31 -12.01
CA ARG A 22 -15.30 1.65 -12.70
C ARG A 22 -13.96 1.88 -12.01
N GLN A 23 -13.72 3.07 -11.46
CA GLN A 23 -12.50 3.36 -10.71
C GLN A 23 -12.44 2.55 -9.41
N ARG A 24 -13.54 2.49 -8.65
CA ARG A 24 -13.66 1.68 -7.43
C ARG A 24 -13.50 0.19 -7.70
N ALA A 25 -14.14 -0.32 -8.75
CA ALA A 25 -14.02 -1.72 -9.15
C ALA A 25 -12.57 -2.08 -9.53
N ALA A 26 -11.86 -1.19 -10.24
CA ALA A 26 -10.46 -1.39 -10.56
C ALA A 26 -9.57 -1.36 -9.32
N LEU A 27 -9.83 -0.44 -8.38
CA LEU A 27 -9.12 -0.35 -7.10
C LEU A 27 -9.31 -1.62 -6.27
N GLN A 28 -10.55 -2.10 -6.13
CA GLN A 28 -10.85 -3.32 -5.40
C GLN A 28 -10.17 -4.53 -6.05
N TRP A 29 -10.25 -4.64 -7.38
CA TRP A 29 -9.65 -5.76 -8.10
C TRP A 29 -8.14 -5.86 -7.87
N VAL A 30 -7.40 -4.75 -7.92
CA VAL A 30 -5.94 -4.79 -7.68
C VAL A 30 -5.61 -5.10 -6.22
N ILE A 31 -6.44 -4.67 -5.27
CA ILE A 31 -6.28 -5.02 -3.85
C ILE A 31 -6.45 -6.54 -3.68
N ASP A 32 -7.58 -7.08 -4.14
CA ASP A 32 -7.95 -8.49 -3.99
C ASP A 32 -6.89 -9.44 -4.57
N HIS A 33 -6.23 -9.04 -5.66
CA HIS A 33 -5.30 -9.89 -6.41
C HIS A 33 -3.82 -9.58 -6.14
N SER A 34 -3.49 -8.73 -5.17
CA SER A 34 -2.07 -8.46 -4.86
C SER A 34 -1.74 -8.23 -3.40
N PHE A 35 -2.69 -7.81 -2.57
CA PHE A 35 -2.39 -7.45 -1.19
C PHE A 35 -2.43 -8.66 -0.26
N HIS A 36 -3.28 -9.64 -0.56
CA HIS A 36 -3.54 -10.79 0.29
C HIS A 36 -2.58 -11.95 -0.01
N ASP A 37 -2.27 -12.77 0.99
CA ASP A 37 -1.36 -13.91 0.83
C ASP A 37 -1.94 -14.96 -0.12
N GLU A 38 -3.25 -15.13 -0.05
CA GLU A 38 -4.06 -16.02 -0.87
C GLU A 38 -3.97 -15.69 -2.36
N ALA A 39 -3.67 -14.44 -2.72
CA ALA A 39 -3.49 -14.04 -4.11
C ALA A 39 -2.26 -14.69 -4.77
N PHE A 40 -1.30 -15.16 -3.96
CA PHE A 40 -0.08 -15.83 -4.45
C PHE A 40 -0.14 -17.35 -4.31
N ASP A 41 -1.08 -17.89 -3.53
CA ASP A 41 -1.33 -19.32 -3.30
C ASP A 41 -0.04 -20.15 -3.09
N LEU A 42 0.87 -19.60 -2.27
CA LEU A 42 2.19 -20.16 -2.07
C LEU A 42 2.15 -21.35 -1.11
N THR A 43 2.36 -22.55 -1.62
CA THR A 43 2.50 -23.77 -0.82
C THR A 43 3.98 -24.15 -0.64
N PRO A 44 4.34 -24.87 0.44
CA PRO A 44 5.71 -25.41 0.58
C PRO A 44 6.13 -26.26 -0.60
N GLU A 45 5.21 -27.07 -1.15
CA GLU A 45 5.45 -27.88 -2.34
C GLU A 45 5.77 -27.00 -3.55
N LEU A 46 4.98 -25.96 -3.82
CA LEU A 46 5.24 -25.04 -4.92
C LEU A 46 6.60 -24.34 -4.75
N ILE A 47 6.86 -23.76 -3.58
CA ILE A 47 8.10 -23.02 -3.30
C ILE A 47 9.34 -23.91 -3.48
N LEU A 48 9.29 -25.17 -3.05
CA LEU A 48 10.39 -26.13 -3.22
C LEU A 48 10.71 -26.42 -4.69
N HIS A 49 9.75 -26.24 -5.60
CA HIS A 49 9.92 -26.45 -7.04
C HIS A 49 10.19 -25.14 -7.81
N MET A 50 10.27 -23.98 -7.13
CA MET A 50 10.64 -22.72 -7.77
C MET A 50 12.17 -22.54 -7.78
N THR A 51 12.76 -22.69 -8.96
CA THR A 51 14.19 -22.45 -9.22
C THR A 51 14.40 -21.31 -10.21
N VAL A 52 15.61 -20.78 -10.28
CA VAL A 52 16.05 -19.89 -11.37
C VAL A 52 16.61 -20.71 -12.54
N ASP A 53 16.48 -20.20 -13.76
CA ASP A 53 17.19 -20.75 -14.91
C ASP A 53 18.70 -20.48 -14.78
N LYS A 54 19.50 -21.51 -15.03
CA LYS A 54 20.96 -21.46 -14.96
C LYS A 54 21.51 -21.91 -16.30
N TRP A 55 21.59 -20.96 -17.23
CA TRP A 55 22.10 -21.23 -18.56
C TRP A 55 23.63 -21.20 -18.58
N SER A 56 24.25 -22.36 -18.84
CA SER A 56 25.70 -22.58 -18.76
C SER A 56 26.53 -21.89 -19.87
N ASP A 57 26.48 -20.58 -20.00
CA ASP A 57 27.31 -19.79 -20.92
C ASP A 57 28.49 -19.09 -20.21
N GLN A 58 28.77 -19.42 -18.94
CA GLN A 58 29.75 -18.76 -18.08
C GLN A 58 29.41 -17.30 -17.76
N SER A 59 28.14 -16.89 -17.95
CA SER A 59 27.63 -15.62 -17.44
C SER A 59 27.73 -15.57 -15.91
N PRO A 60 27.95 -14.40 -15.31
CA PRO A 60 27.89 -14.23 -13.85
C PRO A 60 26.62 -14.82 -13.19
N GLY A 61 25.53 -14.97 -13.94
CA GLY A 61 24.28 -15.60 -13.51
C GLY A 61 24.40 -17.08 -13.12
N ASP A 62 25.37 -17.82 -13.69
CA ASP A 62 25.57 -19.26 -13.43
C ASP A 62 25.93 -19.57 -11.97
N ARG A 63 26.52 -18.59 -11.26
CA ARG A 63 26.96 -18.72 -9.86
C ARG A 63 25.95 -18.16 -8.86
N SER A 64 24.77 -17.73 -9.30
CA SER A 64 23.73 -17.18 -8.44
C SER A 64 23.05 -18.27 -7.58
N ASP A 65 22.41 -17.84 -6.49
CA ASP A 65 21.61 -18.72 -5.63
C ASP A 65 20.54 -19.45 -6.48
N PRO A 66 20.44 -20.79 -6.42
CA PRO A 66 19.43 -21.54 -7.18
C PRO A 66 18.00 -21.27 -6.72
N THR A 67 17.81 -20.76 -5.51
CA THR A 67 16.47 -20.54 -4.95
C THR A 67 15.80 -19.35 -5.62
N TRP A 68 14.54 -19.53 -6.03
CA TRP A 68 13.74 -18.41 -6.50
C TRP A 68 13.42 -17.47 -5.31
N PRO A 69 13.69 -16.15 -5.42
CA PRO A 69 13.55 -15.24 -4.29
C PRO A 69 12.07 -14.81 -4.09
N VAL A 70 11.23 -15.74 -3.63
CA VAL A 70 9.77 -15.59 -3.52
C VAL A 70 9.38 -14.29 -2.81
N HIS A 71 9.92 -14.03 -1.62
CA HIS A 71 9.61 -12.82 -0.85
C HIS A 71 9.90 -11.53 -1.62
N SER A 72 11.07 -11.44 -2.25
CA SER A 72 11.46 -10.25 -3.01
C SER A 72 10.58 -10.05 -4.25
N ARG A 73 10.14 -11.13 -4.89
CA ARG A 73 9.24 -11.06 -6.05
C ARG A 73 7.85 -10.60 -5.67
N VAL A 74 7.28 -11.18 -4.61
CA VAL A 74 5.98 -10.76 -4.07
C VAL A 74 6.01 -9.31 -3.61
N MET A 75 7.03 -8.93 -2.85
CA MET A 75 7.26 -7.55 -2.44
C MET A 75 7.32 -6.61 -3.65
N GLY A 76 8.01 -7.01 -4.73
CA GLY A 76 8.07 -6.23 -5.96
C GLY A 76 6.69 -5.99 -6.59
N VAL A 77 5.82 -7.00 -6.60
CA VAL A 77 4.44 -6.87 -7.11
C VAL A 77 3.63 -5.93 -6.23
N GLN A 78 3.57 -6.20 -4.92
CA GLN A 78 2.84 -5.41 -3.93
C GLN A 78 3.29 -3.93 -3.93
N ALA A 79 4.59 -3.69 -3.94
CA ALA A 79 5.15 -2.35 -4.03
C ALA A 79 4.81 -1.68 -5.36
N SER A 80 4.84 -2.41 -6.48
CA SER A 80 4.47 -1.84 -7.78
C SER A 80 3.00 -1.40 -7.80
N VAL A 81 2.10 -2.22 -7.25
CA VAL A 81 0.67 -1.88 -7.13
C VAL A 81 0.46 -0.67 -6.24
N LEU A 82 1.06 -0.64 -5.03
CA LEU A 82 0.99 0.53 -4.16
C LEU A 82 1.56 1.78 -4.83
N THR A 83 2.64 1.67 -5.61
CA THR A 83 3.18 2.82 -6.37
C THR A 83 2.20 3.28 -7.45
N MET A 84 1.55 2.38 -8.19
CA MET A 84 0.56 2.76 -9.20
C MET A 84 -0.63 3.51 -8.60
N ILE A 85 -1.07 3.12 -7.40
CA ILE A 85 -2.24 3.73 -6.73
C ILE A 85 -1.85 5.04 -6.01
N MET A 86 -0.77 5.01 -5.22
CA MET A 86 -0.39 6.07 -4.28
C MET A 86 0.65 7.06 -4.83
N ASN A 87 1.01 6.99 -6.12
CA ASN A 87 1.95 7.96 -6.67
C ASN A 87 1.36 9.38 -6.73
N PRO A 88 2.20 10.42 -6.57
CA PRO A 88 1.82 11.82 -6.66
C PRO A 88 0.92 12.20 -7.83
N THR A 89 1.26 11.73 -9.03
CA THR A 89 0.54 12.06 -10.26
C THR A 89 -0.88 11.50 -10.23
N THR A 90 -1.06 10.28 -9.71
CA THR A 90 -2.36 9.60 -9.65
C THR A 90 -3.25 10.25 -8.60
N LEU A 91 -2.72 10.49 -7.39
CA LEU A 91 -3.46 11.19 -6.33
C LEU A 91 -3.86 12.61 -6.73
N THR A 92 -2.97 13.34 -7.42
CA THR A 92 -3.30 14.68 -7.95
C THR A 92 -4.38 14.62 -9.02
N ARG A 93 -4.40 13.58 -9.86
CA ARG A 93 -5.46 13.40 -10.86
C ARG A 93 -6.81 13.09 -10.21
N VAL A 94 -6.83 12.27 -9.17
CA VAL A 94 -8.06 12.01 -8.40
C VAL A 94 -8.55 13.31 -7.80
N TYR A 95 -7.68 14.05 -7.10
CA TYR A 95 -8.01 15.36 -6.51
C TYR A 95 -8.55 16.36 -7.54
N ASP A 96 -7.90 16.48 -8.71
CA ASP A 96 -8.38 17.37 -9.75
C ASP A 96 -9.71 16.90 -10.37
N ASN A 97 -9.93 15.59 -10.45
CA ASN A 97 -11.17 15.02 -11.01
C ASN A 97 -12.36 15.29 -10.10
N GLU A 98 -12.16 15.37 -8.78
CA GLU A 98 -13.17 15.87 -7.85
C GLU A 98 -13.62 17.28 -8.23
N LEU A 99 -12.68 18.17 -8.58
CA LEU A 99 -13.01 19.53 -9.04
C LEU A 99 -13.67 19.57 -10.43
N ARG A 100 -13.37 18.59 -11.30
CA ARG A 100 -13.97 18.48 -12.65
C ARG A 100 -15.38 17.88 -12.63
N THR A 101 -15.76 17.24 -11.54
CA THR A 101 -17.06 16.58 -11.39
C THR A 101 -18.01 17.51 -10.64
N PRO A 102 -19.22 17.80 -11.16
CA PRO A 102 -20.20 18.60 -10.42
C PRO A 102 -20.47 18.02 -9.04
N SER A 103 -20.64 18.86 -8.01
CA SER A 103 -20.84 18.39 -6.63
C SER A 103 -22.15 17.61 -6.40
N SER A 104 -23.06 17.62 -7.37
CA SER A 104 -24.28 16.80 -7.39
C SER A 104 -24.06 15.40 -7.97
N GLU A 105 -22.90 15.14 -8.56
CA GLU A 105 -22.52 13.88 -9.18
C GLU A 105 -21.50 13.14 -8.30
N ASP A 106 -21.48 11.82 -8.40
CA ASP A 106 -20.55 10.99 -7.64
C ASP A 106 -19.13 11.05 -8.22
N ALA A 107 -18.13 11.04 -7.35
CA ALA A 107 -16.72 11.05 -7.71
C ALA A 107 -15.91 10.26 -6.69
N LEU A 108 -14.95 9.47 -7.17
CA LEU A 108 -13.93 8.87 -6.29
C LEU A 108 -13.05 10.00 -5.74
N THR A 109 -12.95 10.07 -4.41
CA THR A 109 -12.17 11.11 -3.72
C THR A 109 -10.82 10.61 -3.22
N VAL A 110 -9.87 11.53 -2.97
CA VAL A 110 -8.58 11.19 -2.36
C VAL A 110 -8.74 10.52 -0.98
N PRO A 111 -9.56 11.04 -0.04
CA PRO A 111 -9.80 10.37 1.24
C PRO A 111 -10.37 8.95 1.08
N GLU A 112 -11.32 8.77 0.16
CA GLU A 112 -11.91 7.45 -0.13
C GLU A 112 -10.83 6.47 -0.62
N LEU A 113 -10.08 6.84 -1.67
CA LEU A 113 -9.03 5.99 -2.23
C LEU A 113 -7.98 5.63 -1.18
N MET A 114 -7.45 6.62 -0.45
CA MET A 114 -6.39 6.39 0.53
C MET A 114 -6.90 5.55 1.72
N THR A 115 -8.15 5.73 2.13
CA THR A 115 -8.78 4.92 3.19
C THR A 115 -8.95 3.47 2.74
N THR A 116 -9.49 3.24 1.56
CA THR A 116 -9.66 1.88 1.01
C THR A 116 -8.33 1.13 0.93
N VAL A 117 -7.27 1.78 0.45
CA VAL A 117 -5.92 1.17 0.38
C VAL A 117 -5.34 0.95 1.78
N PHE A 118 -5.47 1.93 2.67
CA PHE A 118 -4.96 1.84 4.05
C PHE A 118 -5.62 0.68 4.79
N ASP A 119 -6.95 0.60 4.77
CA ASP A 119 -7.70 -0.44 5.47
C ASP A 119 -7.34 -1.82 4.93
N ALA A 120 -7.19 -1.98 3.61
CA ALA A 120 -6.80 -3.24 3.00
C ALA A 120 -5.37 -3.70 3.36
N VAL A 121 -4.45 -2.76 3.60
CA VAL A 121 -3.05 -3.07 3.98
C VAL A 121 -2.91 -3.44 5.46
N TYR A 122 -3.74 -2.86 6.33
CA TYR A 122 -3.60 -2.98 7.78
C TYR A 122 -4.74 -3.78 8.45
N THR A 123 -5.43 -4.64 7.70
CA THR A 123 -6.56 -5.47 8.20
C THR A 123 -6.21 -6.27 9.45
N GLU A 124 -4.96 -6.71 9.58
CA GLU A 124 -4.48 -7.48 10.73
C GLU A 124 -4.53 -6.69 12.04
N LEU A 125 -4.41 -5.36 11.98
CA LEU A 125 -4.46 -4.50 13.17
C LEU A 125 -5.88 -4.40 13.77
N ASP A 126 -6.89 -4.80 13.02
CA ASP A 126 -8.30 -4.83 13.44
C ASP A 126 -8.78 -6.24 13.84
N SER A 127 -7.89 -7.24 13.81
CA SER A 127 -8.25 -8.62 14.10
C SER A 127 -8.44 -8.85 15.60
N ASP A 128 -9.48 -9.62 15.94
CA ASP A 128 -9.64 -10.17 17.28
C ASP A 128 -8.57 -11.24 17.52
N LEU A 129 -7.78 -11.07 18.58
CA LEU A 129 -6.68 -11.99 18.92
C LEU A 129 -7.07 -12.97 20.03
N ASP A 130 -8.29 -12.86 20.56
CA ASP A 130 -8.74 -13.70 21.65
C ASP A 130 -8.84 -15.17 21.21
N GLY A 131 -8.20 -16.05 21.97
CA GLY A 131 -8.17 -17.49 21.68
C GLY A 131 -7.18 -17.90 20.56
N HIS A 132 -6.45 -16.96 19.98
CA HIS A 132 -5.38 -17.26 19.01
C HIS A 132 -4.02 -17.38 19.70
N THR A 133 -3.19 -18.32 19.25
CA THR A 133 -1.79 -18.45 19.66
C THR A 133 -0.93 -18.36 18.40
N PHE A 134 -0.08 -17.35 18.33
CA PHE A 134 0.82 -17.16 17.19
C PHE A 134 2.23 -17.63 17.55
N THR A 135 2.95 -18.10 16.54
CA THR A 135 4.35 -18.51 16.67
C THR A 135 5.17 -17.87 15.57
N ASP A 136 6.49 -17.88 15.66
CA ASP A 136 7.33 -17.33 14.59
C ASP A 136 7.15 -18.07 13.24
N ARG A 137 6.60 -19.30 13.26
CA ARG A 137 6.29 -20.11 12.07
C ARG A 137 4.85 -19.95 11.59
N GLU A 138 3.98 -19.43 12.45
CA GLU A 138 2.58 -19.10 12.18
C GLU A 138 2.30 -17.71 12.79
N PRO A 139 2.90 -16.67 12.21
CA PRO A 139 2.87 -15.33 12.81
C PRO A 139 1.49 -14.68 12.62
N MET A 140 1.15 -13.73 13.49
CA MET A 140 -0.08 -12.94 13.38
C MET A 140 -0.13 -12.17 12.06
N ILE A 141 0.98 -11.54 11.68
CA ILE A 141 1.11 -10.84 10.40
C ILE A 141 2.12 -11.60 9.56
N SER A 142 1.72 -12.10 8.40
CA SER A 142 2.62 -12.89 7.55
C SER A 142 3.82 -12.10 7.05
N SER A 143 4.86 -12.80 6.60
CA SER A 143 6.04 -12.13 6.01
C SER A 143 5.71 -11.28 4.77
N LEU A 144 4.71 -11.65 3.98
CA LEU A 144 4.31 -10.90 2.78
C LEU A 144 3.55 -9.64 3.19
N ARG A 145 2.64 -9.78 4.16
CA ARG A 145 1.86 -8.67 4.72
C ARG A 145 2.74 -7.63 5.43
N ARG A 146 3.73 -8.05 6.22
CA ARG A 146 4.71 -7.13 6.85
C ARG A 146 5.45 -6.28 5.80
N ASN A 147 5.83 -6.88 4.66
CA ASN A 147 6.47 -6.16 3.57
C ASN A 147 5.53 -5.11 2.95
N LEU A 148 4.28 -5.48 2.67
CA LEU A 148 3.26 -4.57 2.15
C LEU A 148 3.01 -3.39 3.10
N GLN A 149 2.83 -3.68 4.39
CA GLN A 149 2.62 -2.69 5.45
C GLN A 149 3.79 -1.72 5.60
N SER A 150 5.03 -2.23 5.55
CA SER A 150 6.23 -1.39 5.55
C SER A 150 6.29 -0.47 4.33
N ALA A 151 5.95 -0.99 3.16
CA ALA A 151 5.98 -0.23 1.93
C ALA A 151 4.85 0.84 1.87
N MET A 152 3.69 0.58 2.48
CA MET A 152 2.63 1.57 2.62
C MET A 152 3.03 2.69 3.60
N ALA A 153 3.64 2.34 4.74
CA ALA A 153 4.14 3.32 5.70
C ALA A 153 5.15 4.28 5.05
N ASP A 154 6.12 3.76 4.28
CA ASP A 154 7.10 4.59 3.55
C ASP A 154 6.43 5.58 2.60
N ARG A 155 5.38 5.14 1.89
CA ARG A 155 4.63 6.00 0.97
C ARG A 155 3.87 7.09 1.71
N LEU A 156 3.19 6.75 2.80
CA LEU A 156 2.49 7.74 3.62
C LEU A 156 3.46 8.77 4.20
N ILE A 157 4.61 8.35 4.71
CA ILE A 157 5.68 9.23 5.19
C ILE A 157 6.16 10.15 4.07
N GLY A 158 6.45 9.59 2.89
CA GLY A 158 6.87 10.35 1.72
C GLY A 158 5.82 11.38 1.30
N LEU A 159 4.57 10.98 1.16
CA LEU A 159 3.47 11.87 0.77
C LEU A 159 3.20 12.97 1.80
N ALA A 160 3.23 12.65 3.10
CA ALA A 160 2.99 13.63 4.15
C ALA A 160 4.12 14.66 4.24
N THR A 161 5.38 14.23 4.06
CA THR A 161 6.57 15.09 4.23
C THR A 161 7.07 15.74 2.94
N ASP A 162 6.53 15.39 1.77
CA ASP A 162 6.86 16.06 0.49
C ASP A 162 6.14 17.40 0.39
N SER A 163 6.87 18.49 0.65
CA SER A 163 6.35 19.86 0.60
C SER A 163 6.32 20.49 -0.80
N GLY A 164 6.87 19.81 -1.84
CA GLY A 164 7.12 20.43 -3.14
C GLY A 164 6.30 19.88 -4.31
N ARG A 165 5.87 18.61 -4.25
CA ARG A 165 5.21 17.94 -5.40
C ARG A 165 3.74 17.63 -5.18
N MET A 166 3.27 17.64 -3.93
CA MET A 166 1.93 17.20 -3.57
C MET A 166 1.01 18.37 -3.24
N PRO A 167 -0.25 18.37 -3.74
CA PRO A 167 -1.27 19.28 -3.25
C PRO A 167 -1.43 19.16 -1.72
N GLN A 168 -1.58 20.29 -1.03
CA GLN A 168 -1.70 20.32 0.43
C GLN A 168 -2.79 19.37 0.97
N PRO A 169 -3.99 19.28 0.39
CA PRO A 169 -5.02 18.35 0.88
C PRO A 169 -4.57 16.89 0.86
N VAL A 170 -3.85 16.46 -0.18
CA VAL A 170 -3.33 15.08 -0.26
C VAL A 170 -2.31 14.81 0.83
N ARG A 171 -1.42 15.78 1.11
CA ARG A 171 -0.46 15.69 2.22
C ARG A 171 -1.16 15.58 3.57
N THR A 172 -2.22 16.37 3.77
CA THR A 172 -3.01 16.35 5.01
C THR A 172 -3.69 15.01 5.22
N VAL A 173 -4.27 14.42 4.17
CA VAL A 173 -4.88 13.08 4.23
C VAL A 173 -3.80 12.01 4.52
N ALA A 174 -2.62 12.08 3.89
CA ALA A 174 -1.51 11.18 4.20
C ALA A 174 -1.06 11.28 5.67
N ALA A 175 -0.92 12.51 6.19
CA ALA A 175 -0.57 12.74 7.59
C ALA A 175 -1.67 12.25 8.55
N TRP A 176 -2.94 12.33 8.15
CA TRP A 176 -4.05 11.76 8.92
C TRP A 176 -3.95 10.23 9.00
N HIS A 177 -3.64 9.54 7.89
CA HIS A 177 -3.42 8.09 7.90
C HIS A 177 -2.21 7.67 8.73
N LEU A 178 -1.12 8.47 8.77
CA LEU A 178 0.02 8.18 9.66
C LEU A 178 -0.37 8.24 11.14
N ARG A 179 -1.17 9.24 11.55
CA ARG A 179 -1.70 9.30 12.92
C ARG A 179 -2.57 8.10 13.23
N ARG A 180 -3.50 7.78 12.33
CA ARG A 180 -4.38 6.61 12.46
C ARG A 180 -3.60 5.30 12.53
N LEU A 181 -2.48 5.18 11.81
CA LEU A 181 -1.59 4.02 11.93
C LEU A 181 -1.00 3.92 13.33
N GLY A 182 -0.41 5.01 13.84
CA GLY A 182 0.12 5.03 15.22
C GLY A 182 -0.93 4.60 16.26
N GLU A 183 -2.14 5.17 16.18
CA GLU A 183 -3.27 4.82 17.06
C GLU A 183 -3.69 3.35 16.98
N LYS A 184 -3.51 2.69 15.83
CA LYS A 184 -3.82 1.27 15.62
C LYS A 184 -2.70 0.33 16.07
N LEU A 185 -1.45 0.79 16.05
CA LEU A 185 -0.29 -0.02 16.40
C LEU A 185 -0.20 -0.25 17.92
N ASP A 186 -0.42 0.80 18.73
CA ASP A 186 -0.25 0.74 20.19
C ASP A 186 -1.04 -0.43 20.84
N PRO A 187 -2.36 -0.61 20.58
CA PRO A 187 -3.12 -1.67 21.25
C PRO A 187 -2.70 -3.08 20.84
N VAL A 188 -2.11 -3.25 19.66
CA VAL A 188 -1.61 -4.56 19.19
C VAL A 188 -0.25 -4.85 19.80
N ILE A 189 0.62 -3.85 19.88
CA ILE A 189 1.93 -3.97 20.54
C ILE A 189 1.76 -4.31 22.01
N GLU A 190 0.82 -3.67 22.73
CA GLU A 190 0.55 -3.96 24.15
C GLU A 190 0.17 -5.43 24.42
N LYS A 191 -0.38 -6.14 23.41
CA LYS A 191 -0.68 -7.58 23.50
C LYS A 191 0.57 -8.48 23.45
N SER A 192 1.77 -7.92 23.24
CA SER A 192 3.01 -8.68 23.43
C SER A 192 3.22 -9.11 24.87
N ASP A 193 2.76 -8.29 25.83
CA ASP A 193 2.94 -8.54 27.25
C ASP A 193 2.14 -9.77 27.73
N THR A 194 1.08 -10.13 27.00
CA THR A 194 0.27 -11.32 27.23
C THR A 194 0.70 -12.53 26.38
N GLY A 195 1.74 -12.39 25.57
CA GLY A 195 2.23 -13.44 24.68
C GLY A 195 1.28 -13.76 23.51
N GLN A 196 0.35 -12.85 23.20
CA GLN A 196 -0.67 -13.04 22.16
C GLN A 196 -0.18 -12.68 20.76
N ILE A 197 1.09 -12.30 20.57
CA ILE A 197 1.69 -12.06 19.25
C ILE A 197 3.10 -12.66 19.19
N ASP A 198 3.52 -13.07 17.99
CA ASP A 198 4.86 -13.63 17.74
C ASP A 198 5.96 -12.55 17.68
N GLN A 199 7.23 -12.98 17.71
CA GLN A 199 8.37 -12.06 17.78
C GLN A 199 8.55 -11.27 16.47
N TYR A 200 8.24 -11.86 15.30
CA TYR A 200 8.33 -11.15 14.03
C TYR A 200 7.26 -10.06 13.91
N THR A 201 6.04 -10.32 14.36
CA THR A 201 4.98 -9.32 14.41
C THR A 201 5.37 -8.18 15.34
N LEU A 202 5.79 -8.47 16.58
CA LEU A 202 6.21 -7.43 17.53
C LEU A 202 7.34 -6.54 16.96
N ALA A 203 8.40 -7.15 16.42
CA ALA A 203 9.53 -6.41 15.87
C ALA A 203 9.12 -5.49 14.71
N HIS A 204 8.22 -5.95 13.84
CA HIS A 204 7.70 -5.16 12.72
C HIS A 204 6.81 -4.01 13.18
N LEU A 205 5.87 -4.25 14.10
CA LEU A 205 4.99 -3.18 14.59
C LEU A 205 5.78 -2.11 15.36
N ALA A 206 6.78 -2.51 16.16
CA ALA A 206 7.67 -1.58 16.84
C ALA A 206 8.47 -0.70 15.86
N ASP A 207 8.99 -1.26 14.75
CA ASP A 207 9.64 -0.48 13.70
C ASP A 207 8.68 0.53 13.04
N LEU A 208 7.46 0.08 12.72
CA LEU A 208 6.43 0.96 12.17
C LEU A 208 6.08 2.10 13.13
N GLN A 209 5.92 1.81 14.42
CA GLN A 209 5.64 2.82 15.46
C GLN A 209 6.73 3.89 15.48
N ASP A 210 8.00 3.48 15.51
CA ASP A 210 9.15 4.37 15.53
C ASP A 210 9.19 5.28 14.29
N ARG A 211 8.92 4.71 13.11
CA ARG A 211 8.89 5.44 11.84
C ARG A 211 7.74 6.44 11.79
N VAL A 212 6.54 6.05 12.24
CA VAL A 212 5.38 6.94 12.36
C VAL A 212 5.70 8.09 13.32
N GLN A 213 6.21 7.82 14.51
CA GLN A 213 6.52 8.85 15.50
C GLN A 213 7.56 9.85 14.96
N LYS A 214 8.62 9.37 14.31
CA LYS A 214 9.64 10.23 13.68
C LYS A 214 9.03 11.11 12.58
N ALA A 215 8.16 10.55 11.74
CA ALA A 215 7.48 11.30 10.70
C ALA A 215 6.54 12.36 11.29
N MET A 216 5.76 12.02 12.31
CA MET A 216 4.86 12.96 12.99
C MET A 216 5.62 14.11 13.65
N ASN A 217 6.75 13.82 14.31
CA ASN A 217 7.62 14.84 14.89
C ASN A 217 8.18 15.79 13.81
N ARG A 218 8.61 15.24 12.67
CA ARG A 218 9.09 16.04 11.54
C ARG A 218 8.00 17.00 11.02
N LEU A 219 6.78 16.50 10.82
CA LEU A 219 5.65 17.32 10.36
C LEU A 219 5.32 18.45 11.34
N TYR A 220 5.44 18.20 12.65
CA TYR A 220 5.27 19.23 13.66
C TYR A 220 6.34 20.32 13.55
N VAL A 221 7.63 19.94 13.41
CA VAL A 221 8.74 20.90 13.27
C VAL A 221 8.62 21.72 11.98
N GLU A 222 8.22 21.11 10.85
CA GLU A 222 8.02 21.83 9.58
C GLU A 222 6.83 22.81 9.61
N SER A 223 5.93 22.69 10.59
CA SER A 223 4.76 23.58 10.73
C SER A 223 5.02 24.81 11.60
N MET A 224 6.17 24.88 12.27
CA MET A 224 6.63 26.01 13.09
C MET A 224 7.44 27.00 12.25
#